data_AF-B8DR20-F1
#
_entry.id   AF-B8DR20-F1
#
_cell.length_a   1.000
_cell.length_b   1.000
_cell.length_c   1.000
_cell.angle_alpha   90.00
_cell.angle_beta   90.00
_cell.angle_gamma   90.00
#
_symmetry.space_group_name_H-M   'P 1'
#
loop_
_entity.id
_entity.type
_entity.pdbx_description
1 polymer ?
#
loop_
_entity_poly.entity_id
_entity_poly.type
_entity_poly.pdbx_seq_one_letter_code
_entity_poly.pdbx_strand_id
1 'polypeptide(L)'
;MPIDGWLEALPGQDDRTVNRDVTDDVALFAGRDHPLLSSRTVRHHVSRLSAHLLGGEAPGAPNLMDDGLRRALIGYSLYTRQLDMVQDRATKHICRDGCERPPLGCCNRSHNVVFSLSDIMMQHPTGLALRMGDALARLQAAEGSHHAHGAPTGERGCPYLTATGCTLYLFKSPLCVHYLCPTVADALNAAHGPEAAPFVEGMRRAAGRQIERSTDFMEPGLIEAAVRMFSTRGGAGSGAEGWPDGGASGNA
;
A
#
# COMPACT_ATOMS: atom_id res chain seq x y z
N MET A 1 5.31 11.01 -8.22
CA MET A 1 4.88 10.89 -6.81
C MET A 1 5.96 10.18 -5.99
N PRO A 2 5.94 10.20 -4.63
CA PRO A 2 6.93 9.48 -3.81
C PRO A 2 7.11 8.02 -4.25
N ILE A 3 6.01 7.32 -4.53
CA ILE A 3 5.99 5.94 -5.02
C ILE A 3 6.80 5.76 -6.31
N ASP A 4 6.60 6.61 -7.32
CA ASP A 4 7.30 6.47 -8.60
C ASP A 4 8.80 6.73 -8.45
N GLY A 5 9.18 7.72 -7.63
CA GLY A 5 10.57 8.00 -7.32
C GLY A 5 11.29 6.81 -6.69
N TRP A 6 10.63 6.10 -5.79
CA TRP A 6 11.17 4.88 -5.20
C TRP A 6 11.27 3.72 -6.20
N LEU A 7 10.23 3.48 -7.00
CA LEU A 7 10.23 2.43 -8.04
C LEU A 7 11.35 2.62 -9.08
N GLU A 8 11.65 3.88 -9.43
CA GLU A 8 12.77 4.21 -10.33
C GLU A 8 14.14 4.06 -9.66
N ALA A 9 14.21 4.27 -8.35
CA ALA A 9 15.43 4.08 -7.57
C ALA A 9 15.72 2.60 -7.24
N LEU A 10 14.75 1.69 -7.43
CA LEU A 10 14.97 0.27 -7.21
C LEU A 10 16.08 -0.25 -8.13
N PRO A 11 17.07 -0.97 -7.60
CA PRO A 11 18.06 -1.63 -8.43
C PRO A 11 17.36 -2.74 -9.23
N GLY A 12 17.52 -2.70 -10.55
CA GLY A 12 17.02 -3.70 -11.49
C GLY A 12 18.07 -3.98 -12.54
N GLN A 13 17.99 -5.16 -13.17
CA GLN A 13 18.77 -5.41 -14.38
C GLN A 13 18.38 -4.38 -15.44
N ASP A 14 19.38 -3.78 -16.11
CA ASP A 14 19.17 -2.85 -17.22
C ASP A 14 18.10 -3.38 -18.18
N ASP A 15 17.20 -2.49 -18.62
CA ASP A 15 16.05 -2.68 -19.53
C ASP A 15 16.34 -3.44 -20.85
N ARG A 16 17.58 -3.86 -21.08
CA ARG A 16 18.08 -4.39 -22.36
C ARG A 16 17.97 -5.91 -22.50
N THR A 17 17.62 -6.64 -21.45
CA THR A 17 17.29 -8.07 -21.54
C THR A 17 15.86 -8.28 -21.08
N VAL A 18 14.98 -8.62 -22.03
CA VAL A 18 13.59 -9.00 -21.74
C VAL A 18 13.59 -10.22 -20.82
N ASN A 19 13.37 -9.99 -19.53
CA ASN A 19 13.16 -11.08 -18.59
C ASN A 19 11.72 -11.60 -18.78
N ARG A 20 11.60 -12.88 -19.14
CA ARG A 20 10.31 -13.53 -19.40
C ARG A 20 9.42 -13.49 -18.16
N ASP A 21 9.98 -13.68 -16.97
CA ASP A 21 9.22 -13.70 -15.72
C ASP A 21 8.60 -12.33 -15.42
N VAL A 22 9.35 -11.25 -15.69
CA VAL A 22 8.84 -9.87 -15.59
C VAL A 22 7.71 -9.64 -16.59
N THR A 23 7.88 -10.12 -17.83
CA THR A 23 6.86 -9.99 -18.88
C THR A 23 5.57 -10.74 -18.51
N ASP A 24 5.70 -11.95 -17.96
CA ASP A 24 4.58 -12.78 -17.52
C ASP A 24 3.85 -12.15 -16.33
N ASP A 25 4.59 -11.59 -15.37
CA ASP A 25 4.00 -10.86 -14.23
C ASP A 25 3.26 -9.59 -14.71
N VAL A 26 3.86 -8.82 -15.63
CA VAL A 26 3.21 -7.64 -16.22
C VAL A 26 1.91 -8.03 -16.93
N ALA A 27 1.92 -9.10 -17.74
CA ALA A 27 0.73 -9.59 -18.41
C ALA A 27 -0.35 -10.02 -17.40
N LEU A 28 0.04 -10.76 -16.35
CA LEU A 28 -0.85 -11.23 -15.30
C LEU A 28 -1.55 -10.08 -14.58
N PHE A 29 -0.80 -9.05 -14.13
CA PHE A 29 -1.38 -7.96 -13.35
C PHE A 29 -2.06 -6.90 -14.20
N ALA A 30 -1.60 -6.66 -15.43
CA ALA A 30 -2.29 -5.77 -16.36
C ALA A 30 -3.62 -6.35 -16.88
N GLY A 31 -3.80 -7.67 -16.80
CA GLY A 31 -5.07 -8.35 -17.10
C GLY A 31 -6.07 -8.36 -15.94
N ARG A 32 -5.72 -7.80 -14.77
CA ARG A 32 -6.62 -7.69 -13.62
C ARG A 32 -7.21 -6.28 -13.54
N ASP A 33 -8.35 -6.18 -12.85
CA ASP A 33 -8.96 -4.88 -12.58
C ASP A 33 -8.21 -4.15 -11.45
N HIS A 34 -7.92 -2.87 -11.70
CA HIS A 34 -7.31 -1.93 -10.74
C HIS A 34 -8.04 -0.60 -10.86
N PRO A 35 -9.22 -0.44 -10.25
CA PRO A 35 -10.14 0.66 -10.51
C PRO A 35 -9.54 2.07 -10.36
N LEU A 36 -8.47 2.21 -9.58
CA LEU A 36 -7.81 3.49 -9.31
C LEU A 36 -6.47 3.67 -10.03
N LEU A 37 -6.00 2.68 -10.81
CA LEU A 37 -4.71 2.74 -11.49
C LEU A 37 -4.88 2.60 -12.99
N SER A 38 -4.24 3.49 -13.75
CA SER A 38 -4.15 3.31 -15.20
C SER A 38 -3.33 2.08 -15.57
N SER A 39 -3.64 1.45 -16.71
CA SER A 39 -2.87 0.28 -17.18
C SER A 39 -1.38 0.59 -17.36
N ARG A 40 -1.03 1.83 -17.72
CA ARG A 40 0.37 2.30 -17.79
C ARG A 40 1.04 2.25 -16.41
N THR A 41 0.36 2.72 -15.38
CA THR A 41 0.85 2.70 -13.99
C THR A 41 1.07 1.28 -13.50
N VAL A 42 0.10 0.39 -13.75
CA VAL A 42 0.21 -1.03 -13.37
C VAL A 42 1.41 -1.69 -14.06
N ARG A 43 1.55 -1.54 -15.38
CA ARG A 43 2.66 -2.12 -16.14
C ARG A 43 4.01 -1.63 -15.65
N HIS A 44 4.15 -0.31 -15.45
CA HIS A 44 5.39 0.27 -14.96
C HIS A 44 5.75 -0.23 -13.55
N HIS A 45 4.78 -0.19 -12.62
CA HIS A 45 4.96 -0.69 -11.25
C HIS A 45 5.41 -2.15 -11.26
N VAL A 46 4.65 -3.02 -11.93
CA VAL A 46 4.92 -4.46 -11.95
C VAL A 46 6.28 -4.76 -12.58
N SER A 47 6.64 -4.05 -13.66
CA SER A 47 7.94 -4.22 -14.31
C SER A 47 9.09 -3.91 -13.35
N ARG A 48 9.08 -2.72 -12.74
CA ARG A 48 10.13 -2.26 -11.82
C ARG A 48 10.26 -3.16 -10.60
N LEU A 49 9.14 -3.47 -9.95
CA LEU A 49 9.15 -4.27 -8.74
C LEU A 49 9.51 -5.74 -9.03
N SER A 50 8.96 -6.34 -10.10
CA SER A 50 9.30 -7.73 -10.46
C SER A 50 10.79 -7.87 -10.80
N ALA A 51 11.34 -6.93 -11.59
CA ALA A 51 12.77 -6.93 -11.92
C ALA A 51 13.65 -6.79 -10.66
N HIS A 52 13.27 -5.94 -9.71
CA HIS A 52 13.97 -5.80 -8.44
C HIS A 52 13.93 -7.09 -7.60
N LEU A 53 12.75 -7.70 -7.46
CA LEU A 53 12.56 -8.93 -6.68
C LEU A 53 13.28 -10.14 -7.29
N LEU A 54 13.52 -10.13 -8.60
CA LEU A 54 14.30 -11.15 -9.33
C LEU A 54 15.81 -10.88 -9.28
N GLY A 55 16.23 -9.62 -9.31
CA GLY A 55 17.64 -9.21 -9.32
C GLY A 55 18.30 -9.11 -7.94
N GLY A 56 17.55 -9.37 -6.87
CA GLY A 56 17.89 -9.06 -5.48
C GLY A 56 18.85 -10.01 -4.75
N GLU A 57 19.71 -10.76 -5.44
CA GLU A 57 20.73 -11.58 -4.78
C GLU A 57 22.13 -11.34 -5.34
N ALA A 58 23.08 -11.09 -4.44
CA ALA A 58 24.49 -10.88 -4.72
C ALA A 58 25.09 -12.05 -5.53
N PRO A 59 26.21 -11.83 -6.26
CA PRO A 59 26.89 -12.91 -6.99
C PRO A 59 27.21 -14.09 -6.05
N GLY A 60 26.55 -15.23 -6.26
CA GLY A 60 26.80 -16.48 -5.53
C GLY A 60 25.71 -16.96 -4.56
N ALA A 61 24.57 -16.27 -4.44
CA ALA A 61 23.43 -16.78 -3.66
C ALA A 61 22.43 -17.51 -4.58
N PRO A 62 22.03 -18.75 -4.24
CA PRO A 62 21.04 -19.50 -4.99
C PRO A 62 19.67 -19.42 -4.29
N ASN A 63 18.97 -18.29 -4.35
CA ASN A 63 17.56 -18.24 -3.98
C ASN A 63 16.82 -17.16 -4.79
N LEU A 64 16.56 -17.48 -6.06
CA LEU A 64 15.54 -16.79 -6.84
C LEU A 64 14.22 -16.82 -6.05
N MET A 65 13.65 -15.64 -5.79
CA MET A 65 12.33 -15.53 -5.17
C MET A 65 11.30 -16.30 -6.00
N ASP A 66 10.61 -17.26 -5.39
CA ASP A 66 9.60 -18.04 -6.10
C ASP A 66 8.47 -17.16 -6.64
N ASP A 67 7.91 -17.55 -7.79
CA ASP A 67 6.85 -16.82 -8.47
C ASP A 67 5.64 -16.54 -7.57
N GLY A 68 5.30 -17.48 -6.69
CA GLY A 68 4.17 -17.35 -5.77
C GLY A 68 4.36 -16.20 -4.79
N LEU A 69 5.52 -16.15 -4.14
CA LEU A 69 5.91 -15.06 -3.25
C LEU A 69 6.05 -13.72 -3.99
N ARG A 70 6.74 -13.72 -5.13
CA ARG A 70 6.94 -12.51 -5.95
C ARG A 70 5.60 -11.89 -6.36
N ARG A 71 4.70 -12.69 -6.92
CA ARG A 71 3.37 -12.23 -7.33
C ARG A 71 2.51 -11.80 -6.14
N ALA A 72 2.62 -12.45 -4.98
CA ALA A 72 1.90 -12.03 -3.78
C ALA A 72 2.35 -10.61 -3.33
N LEU A 73 3.65 -10.34 -3.32
CA LEU A 73 4.21 -9.03 -2.98
C LEU A 73 3.79 -7.94 -3.98
N ILE A 74 3.86 -8.24 -5.29
CA ILE A 74 3.40 -7.32 -6.34
C ILE A 74 1.90 -7.02 -6.16
N GLY A 75 1.07 -8.04 -5.99
CA GLY A 75 -0.37 -7.85 -5.79
C GLY A 75 -0.67 -6.98 -4.57
N TYR A 76 0.02 -7.23 -3.46
CA TYR A 76 -0.13 -6.45 -2.24
C TYR A 76 0.32 -4.99 -2.42
N SER A 77 1.42 -4.74 -3.11
CA SER A 77 1.91 -3.37 -3.36
C SER A 77 0.94 -2.57 -4.25
N LEU A 78 0.32 -3.18 -5.26
CA LEU A 78 -0.71 -2.56 -6.09
C LEU A 78 -1.97 -2.26 -5.28
N TYR A 79 -2.39 -3.19 -4.43
CA TYR A 79 -3.50 -2.99 -3.51
C TYR A 79 -3.26 -1.82 -2.54
N THR A 80 -2.08 -1.78 -1.92
CA THR A 80 -1.68 -0.74 -0.97
C THR A 80 -1.58 0.63 -1.65
N ARG A 81 -1.08 0.68 -2.89
CA ARG A 81 -1.06 1.91 -3.70
C ARG A 81 -2.46 2.47 -3.93
N GLN A 82 -3.44 1.61 -4.24
CA GLN A 82 -4.83 2.04 -4.40
C GLN A 82 -5.44 2.53 -3.08
N LEU A 83 -5.19 1.82 -1.97
CA LEU A 83 -5.61 2.27 -0.65
C LEU A 83 -4.97 3.60 -0.24
N ASP A 84 -3.70 3.83 -0.57
CA ASP A 84 -3.03 5.09 -0.28
C ASP A 84 -3.70 6.26 -1.02
N MET A 85 -4.10 6.06 -2.28
CA MET A 85 -4.88 7.05 -3.04
C MET A 85 -6.26 7.33 -2.41
N VAL A 86 -6.96 6.28 -1.95
CA VAL A 86 -8.23 6.43 -1.20
C VAL A 86 -7.99 7.24 0.06
N GLN A 87 -6.95 6.90 0.83
CA GLN A 87 -6.62 7.56 2.09
C GLN A 87 -6.19 9.02 1.90
N ASP A 88 -5.39 9.32 0.87
CA ASP A 88 -5.04 10.69 0.50
C ASP A 88 -6.28 11.55 0.28
N ARG A 89 -7.25 11.03 -0.48
CA ARG A 89 -8.49 11.73 -0.81
C ARG A 89 -9.44 11.86 0.38
N ALA A 90 -9.58 10.82 1.20
CA ALA A 90 -10.64 10.74 2.20
C ALA A 90 -10.21 10.95 3.65
N THR A 91 -9.02 10.51 4.06
CA THR A 91 -8.71 10.34 5.50
C THR A 91 -7.51 11.15 5.97
N LYS A 92 -6.49 11.35 5.13
CA LYS A 92 -5.25 12.01 5.57
C LYS A 92 -5.45 13.48 5.95
N HIS A 93 -6.32 14.21 5.24
CA HIS A 93 -6.64 15.61 5.60
C HIS A 93 -7.39 15.72 6.93
N ILE A 94 -8.31 14.79 7.22
CA ILE A 94 -9.02 14.72 8.51
C ILE A 94 -8.02 14.51 9.66
N CYS A 95 -7.01 13.67 9.43
CA CYS A 95 -5.95 13.44 10.41
C CYS A 95 -5.03 14.65 10.59
N ARG A 96 -4.79 15.44 9.54
CA ARG A 96 -3.95 16.64 9.60
C ARG A 96 -4.65 17.80 10.30
N ASP A 97 -5.94 17.99 10.00
CA ASP A 97 -6.67 19.21 10.36
C ASP A 97 -7.52 19.04 11.63
N GLY A 98 -7.92 17.80 11.96
CA GLY A 98 -8.88 17.49 13.04
C GLY A 98 -8.34 16.66 14.19
N CYS A 99 -7.04 16.31 14.21
CA CYS A 99 -6.43 15.55 15.32
C CYS A 99 -5.44 16.42 16.09
N GLU A 100 -5.46 16.36 17.42
CA GLU A 100 -4.43 16.95 18.30
C GLU A 100 -3.07 16.21 18.20
N ARG A 101 -3.01 15.13 17.43
CA ARG A 101 -1.78 14.39 17.11
C ARG A 101 -1.24 14.90 15.76
N PRO A 102 0.08 14.81 15.50
CA PRO A 102 0.66 15.13 14.19
C PRO A 102 -0.07 14.37 13.07
N PRO A 103 0.07 14.74 11.78
CA PRO A 103 -0.63 14.15 10.64
C PRO A 103 -0.17 12.70 10.37
N LEU A 104 -0.42 11.84 11.35
CA LEU A 104 -0.04 10.45 11.42
C LEU A 104 -1.26 9.68 10.96
N GLY A 105 -1.59 9.74 9.67
CA GLY A 105 -2.82 9.22 9.04
C GLY A 105 -3.37 7.93 9.65
N CYS A 106 -4.07 8.07 10.79
CA CYS A 106 -4.42 7.00 11.71
C CYS A 106 -3.35 5.89 11.88
N CYS A 107 -2.09 6.21 12.14
CA CYS A 107 -1.16 5.19 12.62
C CYS A 107 -1.48 4.87 14.09
N ASN A 108 -1.71 3.60 14.46
CA ASN A 108 -1.90 3.26 15.87
C ASN A 108 -0.58 3.51 16.62
N ARG A 109 -0.54 4.54 17.47
CA ARG A 109 0.60 4.88 18.35
C ARG A 109 1.01 3.71 19.27
N SER A 110 0.10 2.77 19.52
CA SER A 110 0.32 1.57 20.32
C SER A 110 0.66 0.31 19.49
N HIS A 111 0.73 0.42 18.17
CA HIS A 111 1.30 -0.61 17.28
C HIS A 111 2.71 -0.20 16.84
N ASN A 112 3.54 0.16 17.82
CA ASN A 112 5.01 0.21 17.70
C ASN A 112 5.58 -1.18 17.37
N VAL A 113 4.86 -2.23 17.75
CA VAL A 113 5.03 -3.57 17.22
C VAL A 113 4.27 -3.60 15.90
N VAL A 114 4.91 -3.05 14.86
CA VAL A 114 4.78 -3.58 13.50
C VAL A 114 4.75 -5.09 13.67
N PHE A 115 3.70 -5.76 13.20
CA PHE A 115 3.59 -7.23 13.19
C PHE A 115 4.99 -7.83 13.18
N SER A 116 5.48 -8.21 14.35
CA SER A 116 6.67 -9.03 14.39
C SER A 116 6.27 -10.31 13.66
N LEU A 117 7.23 -11.06 13.13
CA LEU A 117 6.93 -12.40 12.61
C LEU A 117 6.01 -13.16 13.58
N SER A 118 6.16 -12.91 14.89
CA SER A 118 5.33 -13.38 15.99
C SER A 118 3.83 -13.06 15.84
N ASP A 119 3.42 -11.86 15.43
CA ASP A 119 2.00 -11.49 15.29
C ASP A 119 1.34 -12.17 14.06
N ILE A 120 2.12 -12.51 13.03
CA ILE A 120 1.70 -13.38 11.91
C ILE A 120 1.67 -14.85 12.38
N MET A 121 2.51 -15.23 13.35
CA MET A 121 2.70 -16.60 13.82
C MET A 121 1.71 -17.08 14.89
N MET A 122 0.88 -16.19 15.46
CA MET A 122 0.12 -16.55 16.67
C MET A 122 -0.93 -17.64 16.47
N GLN A 123 -1.47 -17.90 15.27
CA GLN A 123 -2.22 -19.15 15.03
C GLN A 123 -2.08 -19.65 13.57
N HIS A 124 -1.27 -20.69 13.40
CA HIS A 124 -1.08 -21.53 12.20
C HIS A 124 -0.92 -20.81 10.83
N PRO A 125 0.13 -20.00 10.64
CA PRO A 125 0.39 -19.36 9.35
C PRO A 125 0.78 -20.39 8.27
N THR A 126 0.40 -20.11 7.02
CA THR A 126 0.93 -20.84 5.85
C THR A 126 2.39 -20.45 5.58
N GLY A 127 3.16 -21.36 4.95
CA GLY A 127 4.55 -21.07 4.58
C GLY A 127 4.70 -19.87 3.64
N LEU A 128 3.71 -19.58 2.79
CA LEU A 128 3.70 -18.39 1.95
C LEU A 128 3.51 -17.11 2.78
N ALA A 129 2.63 -17.10 3.78
CA ALA A 129 2.42 -15.94 4.65
C ALA A 129 3.68 -15.59 5.46
N LEU A 130 4.41 -16.60 5.95
CA LEU A 130 5.69 -16.40 6.65
C LEU A 130 6.75 -15.78 5.75
N ARG A 131 6.94 -16.33 4.55
CA ARG A 131 7.91 -15.79 3.57
C ARG A 131 7.53 -14.39 3.11
N MET A 132 6.23 -14.09 3.01
CA MET A 132 5.74 -12.76 2.70
C MET A 132 6.04 -11.77 3.83
N GLY A 133 5.86 -12.15 5.10
CA GLY A 133 6.23 -11.30 6.24
C GLY A 133 7.71 -10.91 6.26
N ASP A 134 8.59 -11.88 6.05
CA ASP A 134 10.04 -11.66 5.97
C ASP A 134 10.44 -10.77 4.77
N ALA A 135 9.89 -11.03 3.58
CA ALA A 135 10.13 -10.20 2.40
C ALA A 135 9.57 -8.78 2.56
N LEU A 136 8.39 -8.62 3.17
CA LEU A 136 7.80 -7.32 3.47
C LEU A 136 8.69 -6.51 4.42
N ALA A 137 9.27 -7.12 5.45
CA ALA A 137 10.16 -6.41 6.38
C ALA A 137 11.40 -5.83 5.66
N ARG A 138 11.98 -6.58 4.71
CA ARG A 138 13.08 -6.07 3.87
C ARG A 138 12.64 -4.92 2.97
N LEU A 139 11.50 -5.05 2.30
CA LEU A 139 10.96 -4.02 1.42
C LEU A 139 10.58 -2.75 2.19
N GLN A 140 10.03 -2.89 3.40
CA GLN A 140 9.77 -1.78 4.32
C GLN A 140 11.04 -1.03 4.71
N ALA A 141 12.12 -1.75 5.04
CA ALA A 141 13.40 -1.12 5.35
C ALA A 141 13.95 -0.35 4.14
N ALA A 142 13.88 -0.92 2.94
CA ALA A 142 14.32 -0.28 1.70
C ALA A 142 13.49 0.95 1.34
N GLU A 143 12.16 0.85 1.38
CA GLU A 143 11.22 1.96 1.13
C GLU A 143 11.38 3.07 2.19
N GLY A 144 11.40 2.69 3.46
CA GLY A 144 11.55 3.61 4.58
C GLY A 144 12.87 4.37 4.52
N SER A 145 13.99 3.70 4.23
CA SER A 145 15.29 4.36 4.08
C SER A 145 15.32 5.34 2.91
N HIS A 146 14.66 5.02 1.80
CA HIS A 146 14.59 5.90 0.64
C HIS A 146 13.78 7.17 0.95
N HIS A 147 12.64 7.04 1.62
CA HIS A 147 11.76 8.18 1.89
C HIS A 147 12.15 8.98 3.13
N ALA A 148 12.86 8.41 4.10
CA ALA A 148 13.24 9.12 5.31
C ALA A 148 14.16 10.32 5.03
N HIS A 149 15.02 10.28 4.01
CA HIS A 149 15.96 11.38 3.67
C HIS A 149 16.72 11.96 4.88
N GLY A 150 17.04 11.13 5.89
CA GLY A 150 17.71 11.58 7.12
C GLY A 150 16.79 12.25 8.17
N ALA A 151 15.47 12.28 7.94
CA ALA A 151 14.51 12.72 8.95
C ALA A 151 14.60 11.83 10.20
N PRO A 152 14.56 12.42 11.41
CA PRO A 152 14.55 11.64 12.63
C PRO A 152 13.32 10.73 12.66
N THR A 153 13.56 9.43 12.71
CA THR A 153 12.54 8.41 12.82
C THR A 153 12.35 8.00 14.28
N GLY A 154 11.17 7.49 14.63
CA GLY A 154 11.02 6.75 15.89
C GLY A 154 10.61 7.57 17.12
N GLU A 155 10.10 8.78 16.97
CA GLU A 155 9.61 9.58 18.12
C GLU A 155 8.51 8.88 18.95
N ARG A 156 7.86 7.83 18.41
CA ARG A 156 6.68 7.17 19.03
C ARG A 156 6.58 5.66 18.79
N GLY A 157 7.71 4.97 18.63
CA GLY A 157 7.79 3.50 18.62
C GLY A 157 7.64 2.79 17.26
N CYS A 158 7.13 3.44 16.21
CA CYS A 158 7.24 2.91 14.84
C CYS A 158 8.48 3.51 14.14
N PRO A 159 9.39 2.70 13.57
CA PRO A 159 10.63 3.17 12.95
C PRO A 159 10.42 3.88 11.61
N TYR A 160 9.22 3.80 11.03
CA TYR A 160 8.87 4.44 9.75
C TYR A 160 8.02 5.69 9.92
N LEU A 161 7.83 6.14 11.17
CA LEU A 161 7.01 7.30 11.50
C LEU A 161 7.89 8.51 11.79
N THR A 162 7.67 9.59 11.05
CA THR A 162 8.31 10.89 11.24
C THR A 162 7.28 11.93 11.70
N ALA A 163 7.73 13.15 11.98
CA ALA A 163 6.85 14.27 12.30
C ALA A 163 5.84 14.61 11.18
N THR A 164 6.18 14.29 9.93
CA THR A 164 5.35 14.62 8.75
C THR A 164 4.48 13.46 8.27
N GLY A 165 4.68 12.24 8.80
CA GLY A 165 3.84 11.09 8.49
C GLY A 165 4.61 9.78 8.43
N CYS A 166 3.97 8.75 7.86
CA CYS A 166 4.62 7.47 7.59
C CYS A 166 5.48 7.57 6.32
N THR A 167 6.69 7.04 6.36
CA THR A 167 7.59 6.98 5.20
C THR A 167 7.29 5.82 4.25
N LEU A 168 6.39 4.90 4.63
CA LEU A 168 5.96 3.78 3.79
C LEU A 168 4.69 4.13 3.03
N TYR A 169 4.68 3.88 1.73
CA TYR A 169 3.55 4.07 0.84
C TYR A 169 3.02 2.74 0.29
N LEU A 170 3.92 1.82 -0.11
CA LEU A 170 3.59 0.56 -0.77
C LEU A 170 3.62 -0.65 0.17
N PHE A 171 4.54 -0.67 1.14
CA PHE A 171 4.75 -1.85 1.98
C PHE A 171 4.37 -1.62 3.44
N LYS A 172 3.36 -0.77 3.70
CA LYS A 172 2.73 -0.69 5.04
C LYS A 172 2.32 -2.08 5.50
N SER A 173 2.32 -2.35 6.81
CA SER A 173 1.75 -3.61 7.31
C SER A 173 0.23 -3.66 7.06
N PRO A 174 -0.39 -4.84 6.91
CA PRO A 174 -1.83 -4.95 6.73
C PRO A 174 -2.63 -4.25 7.83
N LEU A 175 -2.19 -4.34 9.09
CA LEU A 175 -2.85 -3.60 10.18
C LEU A 175 -2.75 -2.09 9.97
N CYS A 176 -1.58 -1.60 9.58
CA CYS A 176 -1.37 -0.16 9.41
C CYS A 176 -2.16 0.39 8.22
N VAL A 177 -2.18 -0.31 7.08
CA VAL A 177 -2.91 0.18 5.90
C VAL A 177 -4.42 0.15 6.11
N HIS A 178 -4.95 -0.80 6.90
CA HIS A 178 -6.39 -0.92 7.14
C HIS A 178 -6.89 -0.22 8.40
N TYR A 179 -6.01 0.33 9.24
CA TYR A 179 -6.46 0.96 10.47
C TYR A 179 -7.24 2.24 10.19
N LEU A 180 -8.38 2.35 10.87
CA LEU A 180 -9.26 3.51 10.83
C LEU A 180 -9.68 3.83 12.26
N CYS A 181 -9.30 5.00 12.78
CA CYS A 181 -9.74 5.38 14.13
C CYS A 181 -11.23 5.77 14.12
N PRO A 182 -11.92 5.70 15.28
CA PRO A 182 -13.33 6.07 15.38
C PRO A 182 -13.64 7.46 14.80
N THR A 183 -12.82 8.47 15.11
CA THR A 183 -13.02 9.84 14.60
C THR A 183 -13.01 9.92 13.08
N VAL A 184 -12.11 9.21 12.41
CA VAL A 184 -12.07 9.21 10.93
C VAL A 184 -13.25 8.40 10.39
N ALA A 185 -13.61 7.27 11.02
CA ALA A 185 -14.80 6.52 10.63
C ALA A 185 -16.08 7.38 10.72
N ASP A 186 -16.24 8.13 11.81
CA ASP A 186 -17.37 9.03 12.02
C ASP A 186 -17.37 10.16 11.00
N ALA A 187 -16.21 10.75 10.69
CA ALA A 187 -16.08 11.80 9.70
C ALA A 187 -16.39 11.29 8.27
N LEU A 188 -15.98 10.06 7.93
CA LEU A 188 -16.36 9.43 6.65
C LEU A 188 -17.86 9.20 6.56
N ASN A 189 -18.47 8.67 7.64
CA ASN A 189 -19.93 8.48 7.70
C ASN A 189 -20.69 9.80 7.61
N ALA A 190 -20.20 10.86 8.26
CA ALA A 190 -20.80 12.19 8.17
C ALA A 190 -20.68 12.78 6.75
N ALA A 191 -19.55 12.56 6.07
CA ALA A 191 -19.30 13.12 4.75
C ALA A 191 -19.96 12.36 3.59
N HIS A 192 -20.11 11.03 3.70
CA HIS A 192 -20.58 10.16 2.63
C HIS A 192 -21.87 9.39 2.97
N GLY A 193 -22.39 9.52 4.19
CA GLY A 193 -23.61 8.87 4.61
C GLY A 193 -23.51 7.33 4.55
N PRO A 194 -24.60 6.64 4.18
CA PRO A 194 -24.63 5.16 4.10
C PRO A 194 -23.58 4.55 3.16
N GLU A 195 -23.11 5.30 2.16
CA GLU A 195 -22.12 4.82 1.19
C GLU A 195 -20.72 4.63 1.79
N ALA A 196 -20.42 5.26 2.93
CA ALA A 196 -19.18 4.99 3.67
C ALA A 196 -19.18 3.64 4.37
N ALA A 197 -20.35 3.08 4.71
CA ALA A 197 -20.44 1.92 5.58
C ALA A 197 -19.67 0.70 5.05
N PRO A 198 -19.77 0.30 3.77
CA PRO A 198 -19.01 -0.84 3.26
C PRO A 198 -17.50 -0.65 3.32
N PHE A 199 -17.01 0.58 3.10
CA PHE A 199 -15.58 0.90 3.19
C PHE A 199 -15.10 0.88 4.65
N VAL A 200 -15.82 1.55 5.55
CA VAL A 200 -15.50 1.61 6.99
C VAL A 200 -15.52 0.22 7.62
N GLU A 201 -16.52 -0.60 7.30
CA GLU A 201 -16.62 -1.98 7.79
C GLU A 201 -15.51 -2.87 7.23
N GLY A 202 -15.19 -2.73 5.94
CA GLY A 202 -14.10 -3.47 5.31
C GLY A 202 -12.73 -3.14 5.93
N MET A 203 -12.44 -1.85 6.14
CA MET A 203 -11.24 -1.39 6.87
C MET A 203 -11.17 -2.01 8.27
N ARG A 204 -12.27 -1.97 9.03
CA ARG A 204 -12.33 -2.54 10.38
C ARG A 204 -12.13 -4.06 10.38
N ARG A 205 -12.77 -4.77 9.45
CA ARG A 205 -12.65 -6.23 9.33
C ARG A 205 -11.22 -6.63 8.97
N ALA A 206 -10.60 -5.93 8.03
CA ALA A 206 -9.23 -6.17 7.63
C ALA A 206 -8.23 -5.86 8.75
N ALA A 207 -8.45 -4.77 9.50
CA ALA A 207 -7.63 -4.44 10.67
C ALA A 207 -7.87 -5.38 11.87
N GLY A 208 -8.98 -6.12 11.92
CA GLY A 208 -9.23 -7.13 12.95
C GLY A 208 -8.87 -8.56 12.50
N ARG A 209 -8.43 -8.73 11.24
CA ARG A 209 -8.26 -10.05 10.63
C ARG A 209 -6.97 -10.70 11.13
N GLN A 210 -7.09 -11.98 11.46
CA GLN A 210 -5.94 -12.85 11.66
C GLN A 210 -5.36 -13.29 10.31
N ILE A 211 -4.04 -13.21 10.18
CA ILE A 211 -3.33 -13.52 8.93
C ILE A 211 -2.95 -15.00 8.91
N GLU A 212 -3.61 -15.79 8.07
CA GLU A 212 -3.31 -17.21 7.87
C GLU A 212 -2.67 -17.45 6.48
N ARG A 213 -3.09 -16.67 5.49
CA ARG A 213 -2.75 -16.81 4.07
C ARG A 213 -2.36 -15.46 3.47
N SER A 214 -1.63 -15.47 2.35
CA SER A 214 -1.23 -14.24 1.65
C SER A 214 -2.41 -13.38 1.18
N THR A 215 -3.57 -13.98 0.97
CA THR A 215 -4.81 -13.25 0.64
C THR A 215 -5.37 -12.46 1.82
N ASP A 216 -5.00 -12.78 3.06
CA ASP A 216 -5.50 -12.08 4.25
C ASP A 216 -4.86 -10.71 4.44
N PHE A 217 -3.78 -10.44 3.71
CA PHE A 217 -3.14 -9.13 3.63
C PHE A 217 -4.01 -8.13 2.85
N MET A 218 -5.05 -8.59 2.13
CA MET A 218 -5.95 -7.75 1.35
C MET A 218 -7.41 -8.01 1.74
N GLU A 219 -8.23 -6.97 1.72
CA GLU A 219 -9.68 -7.07 1.89
C GLU A 219 -10.39 -7.06 0.53
N PRO A 220 -11.05 -8.17 0.13
CA PRO A 220 -11.80 -8.23 -1.12
C PRO A 220 -12.92 -7.18 -1.15
N GLY A 221 -13.11 -6.51 -2.28
CA GLY A 221 -14.20 -5.55 -2.46
C GLY A 221 -13.96 -4.18 -1.82
N LEU A 222 -12.85 -3.98 -1.09
CA LEU A 222 -12.61 -2.74 -0.34
C LEU A 222 -12.34 -1.53 -1.25
N ILE A 223 -11.59 -1.73 -2.33
CA ILE A 223 -11.30 -0.66 -3.31
C ILE A 223 -12.59 -0.28 -4.04
N GLU A 224 -13.40 -1.27 -4.42
CA GLU A 224 -14.69 -1.05 -5.07
C GLU A 224 -15.68 -0.33 -4.15
N ALA A 225 -15.69 -0.66 -2.86
CA ALA A 225 -16.45 0.07 -1.85
C ALA A 225 -15.99 1.54 -1.76
N ALA A 226 -14.68 1.79 -1.76
CA ALA A 226 -14.14 3.15 -1.79
C ALA A 226 -14.57 3.90 -3.05
N VAL A 227 -14.46 3.29 -4.24
CA VAL A 227 -14.90 3.89 -5.51
C VAL A 227 -16.38 4.28 -5.49
N ARG A 228 -17.26 3.43 -4.95
CA ARG A 228 -18.69 3.75 -4.79
C ARG A 228 -18.91 4.93 -3.84
N MET A 229 -18.23 4.93 -2.70
CA MET A 229 -18.28 6.00 -1.70
C MET A 229 -17.96 7.38 -2.29
N PHE A 230 -17.04 7.46 -3.26
CA PHE A 230 -16.70 8.73 -3.92
C PHE A 230 -17.58 9.08 -5.12
N SER A 231 -18.15 8.09 -5.81
CA SER A 231 -18.97 8.31 -7.01
C SER A 231 -20.31 9.01 -6.72
N THR A 232 -20.89 8.81 -5.53
CA THR A 232 -22.20 9.36 -5.16
C THR A 232 -22.20 10.87 -4.88
N ARG A 233 -21.03 11.49 -4.75
CA ARG A 233 -20.89 12.95 -4.52
C ARG A 233 -20.94 13.78 -5.81
N GLY A 234 -20.91 13.16 -6.99
CA GLY A 234 -20.98 13.86 -8.29
C GLY A 234 -22.34 14.46 -8.66
N GLY A 235 -23.38 14.32 -7.80
CA GLY A 235 -24.76 14.68 -8.13
C GLY A 235 -25.27 16.03 -7.59
N ALA A 236 -24.54 16.72 -6.71
CA ALA A 236 -25.04 17.96 -6.10
C ALA A 236 -23.92 19.01 -5.91
N GLY A 237 -23.74 19.86 -6.93
CA GLY A 237 -23.02 21.13 -6.80
C GLY A 237 -21.61 21.14 -7.41
N SER A 238 -21.53 21.72 -8.61
CA SER A 238 -20.34 22.29 -9.30
C SER A 238 -19.11 21.40 -9.53
N GLY A 239 -18.93 21.01 -10.80
CA GLY A 239 -17.64 21.09 -11.50
C GLY A 239 -16.56 20.06 -11.16
N ALA A 240 -16.56 18.95 -11.90
CA ALA A 240 -15.37 18.19 -12.33
C ALA A 240 -14.23 17.97 -11.30
N GLU A 241 -14.36 16.94 -10.46
CA GLU A 241 -13.20 16.22 -9.92
C GLU A 241 -13.48 14.71 -9.91
N GLY A 242 -13.42 14.11 -11.11
CA GLY A 242 -13.13 12.68 -11.23
C GLY A 242 -11.78 12.37 -10.57
N TRP A 243 -11.55 11.10 -10.24
CA TRP A 243 -10.25 10.64 -9.77
C TRP A 243 -9.16 11.24 -10.65
N PRO A 244 -8.13 11.91 -10.10
CA PRO A 244 -7.08 12.49 -10.92
C PRO A 244 -6.46 11.35 -11.71
N ASP A 245 -6.64 11.38 -13.03
CA ASP A 245 -5.80 10.62 -13.93
C ASP A 245 -4.37 10.99 -13.56
N GLY A 246 -3.56 9.98 -13.26
CA GLY A 246 -2.11 10.11 -13.01
C GLY A 246 -1.33 10.54 -14.26
N GLY A 247 -1.84 11.54 -14.98
CA GLY A 247 -1.22 12.20 -16.11
C GLY A 247 -0.33 13.34 -15.63
N ALA A 248 0.92 13.29 -16.03
CA ALA A 248 1.93 14.30 -15.80
C ALA A 248 1.41 15.72 -16.07
N SER A 249 1.43 16.59 -15.05
CA SER A 249 1.47 18.02 -15.28
C SER A 249 2.93 18.40 -15.59
N GLY A 250 3.25 18.45 -16.88
CA GLY A 250 4.39 19.20 -17.35
C GLY A 250 4.18 20.71 -17.13
N ASN A 251 5.32 21.38 -16.94
CA ASN A 251 5.58 22.83 -16.97
C ASN A 251 5.15 23.65 -15.74
N ALA A 252 6.13 23.96 -14.89
CA ALA A 252 6.89 25.21 -15.02
C ALA A 252 8.33 24.99 -14.52
#